data_AF-A0A1W9TRU1-F1
#
_entry.id   AF-A0A1W9TRU1-F1
#
_cell.length_a   1.000
_cell.length_b   1.000
_cell.length_c   1.000
_cell.angle_alpha   90.00
_cell.angle_beta   90.00
_cell.angle_gamma   90.00
#
_symmetry.space_group_name_H-M   'P 1'
#
loop_
_entity.id
_entity.type
_entity.pdbx_description
1 polymer ?
#
loop_
_entity_poly.entity_id
_entity_poly.type
_entity_poly.pdbx_seq_one_letter_code
_entity_poly.pdbx_strand_id
1 'polypeptide(L)'
;MLTVSIEQLQKKAMHLYKMLENIDNNKLEVEILNRSSKAGGGSLPLLELPSRCIGIKIEGVSPNFIEKQMRNSEPPIIGRIEDNIYLMDLRTIQEDEFSYIENALKNIYG
;
A
#
# COMPACT_ATOMS: atom_id res chain seq x y z
N MET A 1 4.54 12.82 -3.03
CA MET A 1 4.64 14.27 -3.29
C MET A 1 3.87 15.06 -2.22
N LEU A 2 4.45 16.11 -1.64
CA LEU A 2 3.90 16.81 -0.46
C LEU A 2 2.65 17.66 -0.76
N THR A 3 2.49 18.09 -2.01
CA THR A 3 1.42 19.00 -2.45
C THR A 3 0.17 18.29 -2.95
N VAL A 4 0.18 16.95 -3.04
CA VAL A 4 -0.98 16.18 -3.53
C VAL A 4 -2.12 16.31 -2.53
N SER A 5 -3.30 16.67 -3.04
CA SER A 5 -4.50 16.86 -2.23
C SER A 5 -5.04 15.52 -1.73
N ILE A 6 -5.77 15.56 -0.62
CA ILE A 6 -6.38 14.34 -0.07
C ILE A 6 -7.41 13.72 -1.03
N GLU A 7 -8.09 14.55 -1.83
CA GLU A 7 -9.05 14.09 -2.84
C GLU A 7 -8.37 13.33 -3.98
N GLN A 8 -7.19 13.79 -4.42
CA GLN A 8 -6.39 13.06 -5.40
C GLN A 8 -5.91 11.73 -4.84
N LEU A 9 -5.45 11.70 -3.58
CA LEU A 9 -5.09 10.45 -2.90
C LEU A 9 -6.28 9.51 -2.75
N GLN A 10 -7.48 10.02 -2.50
CA GLN A 10 -8.70 9.21 -2.42
C GLN A 10 -9.04 8.56 -3.77
N LYS A 11 -8.97 9.33 -4.87
CA LYS A 11 -9.19 8.80 -6.22
C LYS A 11 -8.17 7.72 -6.57
N LYS A 12 -6.91 7.98 -6.25
CA LYS A 12 -5.80 7.05 -6.42
C LYS A 12 -6.00 5.77 -5.61
N ALA A 13 -6.45 5.89 -4.37
CA ALA A 13 -6.76 4.76 -3.50
C ALA A 13 -7.89 3.91 -4.07
N MET A 14 -8.96 4.54 -4.53
CA MET A 14 -10.08 3.83 -5.13
C MET A 14 -9.68 3.07 -6.40
N HIS A 15 -8.80 3.66 -7.22
CA HIS A 15 -8.30 3.02 -8.42
C HIS A 15 -7.51 1.76 -8.09
N LEU A 16 -6.50 1.85 -7.21
CA LEU A 16 -5.72 0.68 -6.80
C LEU A 16 -6.58 -0.35 -6.07
N TYR A 17 -7.46 0.06 -5.16
CA TYR A 17 -8.39 -0.83 -4.45
C TYR A 17 -9.20 -1.69 -5.42
N LYS A 18 -9.81 -1.08 -6.45
CA LYS A 18 -10.58 -1.81 -7.47
C LYS A 18 -9.72 -2.77 -8.28
N MET A 19 -8.46 -2.44 -8.56
CA MET A 19 -7.56 -3.37 -9.23
C MET A 19 -7.26 -4.59 -8.36
N LEU A 20 -7.00 -4.37 -7.06
CA LEU A 20 -6.58 -5.42 -6.15
C LEU A 20 -7.73 -6.31 -5.66
N GLU A 21 -8.96 -5.79 -5.53
CA GLU A 21 -10.13 -6.59 -5.11
C GLU A 21 -10.43 -7.75 -6.09
N ASN A 22 -9.94 -7.65 -7.33
CA ASN A 22 -10.13 -8.65 -8.37
C ASN A 22 -9.06 -9.75 -8.42
N ILE A 23 -8.03 -9.71 -7.55
CA ILE A 23 -6.90 -10.67 -7.60
C ILE A 23 -7.31 -12.08 -7.15
N ASP A 24 -8.09 -12.20 -6.07
CA ASP A 24 -8.64 -13.48 -5.59
C ASP A 24 -9.80 -13.21 -4.62
N ASN A 25 -10.92 -13.94 -4.77
CA ASN A 25 -12.18 -13.56 -4.15
C ASN A 25 -12.34 -13.94 -2.68
N ASN A 26 -11.49 -14.80 -2.10
CA ASN A 26 -11.78 -15.35 -0.76
C ASN A 26 -10.68 -15.20 0.30
N LYS A 27 -9.44 -14.84 -0.06
CA LYS A 27 -8.33 -14.77 0.91
C LYS A 27 -7.71 -13.39 1.04
N LEU A 28 -7.83 -12.55 0.01
CA LEU A 28 -7.27 -11.21 -0.01
C LEU A 28 -8.29 -10.22 0.54
N GLU A 29 -7.96 -9.56 1.64
CA GLU A 29 -8.69 -8.40 2.14
C GLU A 29 -7.89 -7.14 1.81
N VAL A 30 -8.52 -6.23 1.07
CA VAL A 30 -7.97 -4.92 0.70
C VAL A 30 -8.77 -3.85 1.42
N GLU A 31 -8.10 -2.90 2.06
CA GLU A 31 -8.77 -1.80 2.75
C GLU A 31 -8.13 -0.44 2.42
N ILE A 32 -8.95 0.60 2.31
CA ILE A 32 -8.47 1.97 2.19
C ILE A 32 -8.42 2.58 3.59
N LEU A 33 -7.24 2.97 4.04
CA LEU A 33 -7.01 3.48 5.39
C LEU A 33 -6.64 4.96 5.37
N ASN A 34 -7.25 5.70 6.29
CA ASN A 34 -6.88 7.08 6.59
C ASN A 34 -5.72 7.05 7.58
N ARG A 35 -4.52 7.42 7.11
CA ARG A 35 -3.31 7.47 7.94
C ARG A 35 -2.52 8.74 7.64
N SER A 36 -1.75 9.21 8.61
CA SER A 36 -0.79 10.29 8.37
C SER A 36 0.47 9.73 7.71
N SER A 37 0.98 10.49 6.74
CA SER A 37 2.31 10.28 6.16
C SER A 37 3.30 11.09 6.97
N LYS A 38 4.40 10.46 7.39
CA LYS A 38 5.51 11.14 8.06
C LYS A 38 6.49 11.61 6.98
N ALA A 39 6.37 12.87 6.59
CA ALA A 39 7.26 13.46 5.60
C ALA A 39 8.59 13.87 6.26
N GLY A 40 9.63 13.04 6.13
CA GLY A 40 11.01 13.43 6.41
C GLY A 40 11.77 12.47 7.33
N GLY A 41 12.91 11.97 6.84
CA GLY A 41 13.96 11.45 7.71
C GLY A 41 14.82 12.62 8.21
N GLY A 42 14.90 12.82 9.52
CA GLY A 42 15.92 13.67 10.16
C GLY A 42 15.61 15.17 10.34
N SER A 43 14.84 15.83 9.47
CA SER A 43 14.71 17.32 9.50
C SER A 43 13.29 17.90 9.67
N LEU A 44 12.22 17.13 9.45
CA LEU A 44 10.83 17.54 9.74
C LEU A 44 9.99 16.41 10.38
N PRO A 45 10.42 15.81 11.51
CA PRO A 45 9.75 14.68 12.13
C PRO A 45 8.31 14.96 12.62
N LEU A 46 7.90 16.24 12.68
CA LEU A 46 6.61 16.68 13.22
C LEU A 46 5.55 16.95 12.14
N LEU A 47 5.88 16.88 10.84
CA LEU A 47 4.89 17.14 9.81
C LEU A 47 4.09 15.87 9.50
N GLU A 48 2.96 15.72 10.17
CA GLU A 48 1.95 14.73 9.84
C GLU A 48 1.07 15.24 8.70
N LEU A 49 1.25 14.66 7.51
CA LEU A 49 0.40 14.99 6.36
C LEU A 49 -0.72 13.96 6.24
N PRO A 50 -2.00 14.36 6.20
CA PRO A 50 -3.08 13.43 5.90
C PRO A 50 -2.82 12.67 4.60
N SER A 51 -2.99 11.35 4.63
CA SER A 51 -2.78 10.48 3.47
C SER A 51 -3.89 9.43 3.34
N ARG A 52 -3.78 8.65 2.27
CA ARG A 52 -4.53 7.42 2.03
C ARG A 52 -3.54 6.29 1.82
N CYS A 53 -3.76 5.20 2.54
CA CYS A 53 -2.99 3.98 2.39
C CYS A 53 -3.88 2.86 1.87
N ILE A 54 -3.28 1.92 1.14
CA ILE A 54 -3.88 0.60 0.90
C ILE A 54 -3.33 -0.37 1.93
N GLY A 55 -4.22 -1.00 2.68
CA GLY A 55 -3.93 -2.10 3.58
C GLY A 55 -4.23 -3.43 2.92
N ILE A 56 -3.33 -4.40 3.15
CA ILE A 56 -3.42 -5.76 2.63
C ILE A 56 -3.37 -6.73 3.81
N LYS A 57 -4.35 -7.64 3.84
CA LYS A 57 -4.32 -8.85 4.66
C LYS A 57 -4.60 -10.05 3.77
N ILE A 58 -3.94 -11.16 4.07
CA ILE A 58 -4.17 -12.43 3.38
C ILE A 58 -4.43 -13.50 4.44
N GLU A 59 -5.55 -14.21 4.30
CA GLU A 59 -5.90 -15.27 5.25
C GLU A 59 -4.79 -16.32 5.35
N GLY A 60 -4.37 -16.64 6.57
CA GLY A 60 -3.30 -17.61 6.83
C GLY A 60 -1.88 -17.11 6.56
N VAL A 61 -1.69 -15.84 6.19
CA VAL A 61 -0.38 -15.24 5.89
C VAL A 61 -0.12 -14.06 6.81
N SER A 62 1.05 -14.02 7.45
CA SER A 62 1.42 -12.89 8.32
C SER A 62 1.79 -11.65 7.52
N PRO A 63 1.54 -10.43 8.04
CA PRO A 63 1.93 -9.19 7.36
C PRO A 63 3.46 -9.11 7.15
N ASN A 64 4.26 -9.72 8.02
CA ASN A 64 5.71 -9.83 7.84
C ASN A 64 6.09 -10.70 6.63
N PHE A 65 5.33 -11.76 6.36
CA PHE A 65 5.56 -12.55 5.17
C PHE A 65 5.20 -11.76 3.90
N ILE A 66 4.05 -11.07 3.91
CA ILE A 66 3.62 -10.19 2.82
C ILE A 66 4.70 -9.13 2.55
N GLU A 67 5.11 -8.40 3.58
CA GLU A 67 6.16 -7.38 3.48
C GLU A 67 7.46 -7.94 2.88
N LYS A 68 7.90 -9.11 3.33
CA LYS A 68 9.10 -9.77 2.81
C LYS A 68 8.94 -10.15 1.33
N GLN A 69 7.78 -10.68 0.92
CA GLN A 69 7.55 -11.02 -0.49
C GLN A 69 7.51 -9.78 -1.37
N MET A 70 6.77 -8.74 -0.95
CA MET A 70 6.69 -7.46 -1.66
C MET A 70 8.05 -6.76 -1.75
N ARG A 71 8.88 -6.82 -0.71
CA ARG A 71 10.25 -6.29 -0.75
C ARG A 71 11.15 -7.05 -1.74
N ASN A 72 10.92 -8.36 -1.91
CA ASN A 72 11.72 -9.21 -2.80
C ASN A 72 11.14 -9.32 -4.22
N SER A 73 10.04 -8.63 -4.53
CA SER A 73 9.51 -8.58 -5.89
C SER A 73 10.42 -7.75 -6.81
N GLU A 74 10.18 -7.87 -8.12
CA GLU A 74 10.87 -7.06 -9.13
C GLU A 74 9.82 -6.24 -9.91
N PRO A 75 9.74 -4.91 -9.71
CA PRO A 75 10.54 -4.09 -8.77
C PRO A 75 10.18 -4.31 -7.29
N PRO A 76 11.09 -4.01 -6.33
CA PRO A 76 10.81 -4.06 -4.90
C PRO A 76 9.73 -3.07 -4.48
N ILE A 77 8.73 -3.52 -3.72
CA ILE A 77 7.67 -2.67 -3.18
C ILE A 77 7.84 -2.56 -1.67
N ILE A 78 8.10 -1.34 -1.21
CA ILE A 78 8.37 -1.05 0.20
C ILE A 78 7.12 -0.45 0.83
N GLY A 79 6.48 -1.24 1.70
CA GLY A 79 5.43 -0.80 2.60
C GLY A 79 5.89 -0.74 4.05
N ARG A 80 4.93 -0.60 4.96
CA ARG A 80 5.15 -0.71 6.41
C ARG A 80 4.10 -1.60 7.03
N ILE A 81 4.39 -2.14 8.20
CA ILE A 81 3.41 -2.90 8.98
C ILE A 81 2.89 -2.01 10.11
N GLU A 82 1.57 -1.92 10.24
CA GLU A 82 0.88 -1.14 11.27
C GLU A 82 -0.42 -1.89 11.59
N ASP A 83 -0.79 -2.00 12.88
CA ASP A 83 -2.01 -2.70 13.31
C ASP A 83 -2.18 -4.13 12.71
N ASN A 84 -1.07 -4.85 12.54
CA ASN A 84 -1.01 -6.19 11.92
C ASN A 84 -1.44 -6.22 10.43
N ILE A 85 -1.31 -5.09 9.72
CA ILE A 85 -1.67 -4.93 8.30
C ILE A 85 -0.43 -4.47 7.52
N TYR A 86 -0.24 -4.99 6.31
CA TYR A 86 0.75 -4.45 5.38
C TYR A 86 0.20 -3.23 4.66
N LEU A 87 0.79 -2.05 4.88
CA LEU A 87 0.36 -0.76 4.38
C LEU A 87 1.26 -0.21 3.28
N MET A 88 0.64 0.35 2.26
CA MET A 88 1.27 1.09 1.17
C MET A 88 0.74 2.53 1.13
N ASP A 89 1.61 3.53 1.27
CA ASP A 89 1.22 4.94 1.27
C ASP A 89 1.12 5.49 -0.17
N LEU A 90 -0.08 5.86 -0.59
CA LEU A 90 -0.33 6.32 -1.96
C LEU A 90 0.25 7.70 -2.24
N ARG A 91 0.73 8.40 -1.22
CA ARG A 91 1.48 9.64 -1.40
C ARG A 91 2.84 9.41 -2.06
N THR A 92 3.39 8.20 -1.97
CA THR A 92 4.71 7.84 -2.53
C THR A 92 4.64 6.93 -3.76
N ILE A 93 3.49 6.30 -4.00
CA ILE A 93 3.27 5.40 -5.14
C ILE A 93 2.70 6.21 -6.31
N GLN A 94 3.09 5.91 -7.54
CA GLN A 94 2.58 6.47 -8.79
C GLN A 94 1.54 5.54 -9.46
N GLU A 95 0.65 6.08 -10.31
CA GLU A 95 -0.44 5.27 -10.89
C GLU A 95 0.08 4.25 -11.92
N ASP A 96 1.15 4.57 -12.63
CA ASP A 96 1.86 3.65 -13.53
C ASP A 96 2.57 2.51 -12.78
N GLU A 97 2.76 2.63 -11.46
CA GLU A 97 3.34 1.57 -10.62
C GLU A 97 2.31 0.55 -10.12
N PHE A 98 1.01 0.78 -10.33
CA PHE A 98 -0.05 -0.08 -9.80
C PHE A 98 -0.01 -1.51 -10.32
N SER A 99 0.36 -1.68 -11.58
CA SER A 99 0.50 -3.00 -12.20
C SER A 99 1.60 -3.83 -11.55
N TYR A 100 2.68 -3.21 -11.07
CA TYR A 100 3.74 -3.90 -10.32
C TYR A 100 3.21 -4.42 -8.97
N ILE A 101 2.38 -3.64 -8.29
CA ILE A 101 1.77 -4.03 -7.00
C ILE A 101 0.83 -5.22 -7.20
N GLU A 102 -0.03 -5.16 -8.21
CA GLU A 102 -0.94 -6.26 -8.54
C GLU A 102 -0.17 -7.55 -8.85
N ASN A 103 0.86 -7.46 -9.69
CA ASN A 103 1.67 -8.63 -10.07
C ASN A 103 2.44 -9.22 -8.88
N ALA A 104 3.01 -8.37 -8.02
CA ALA A 104 3.71 -8.83 -6.83
C ALA A 104 2.77 -9.56 -5.86
N LEU A 105 1.54 -9.06 -5.65
CA LEU A 105 0.54 -9.73 -4.82
C LEU A 105 0.08 -11.06 -5.42
N LYS A 106 -0.11 -11.15 -6.75
CA LYS A 106 -0.43 -12.42 -7.43
C LYS A 106 0.63 -13.49 -7.20
N ASN A 107 1.90 -13.11 -7.17
CA ASN A 107 3.01 -14.04 -6.93
C ASN A 107 3.08 -14.60 -5.50
N ILE A 108 2.38 -14.00 -4.53
CA ILE A 108 2.29 -14.54 -3.16
C ILE A 108 1.42 -15.81 -3.13
N TYR A 109 0.48 -15.93 -4.08
CA TYR A 109 -0.43 -17.08 -4.21
C TYR A 109 0.08 -18.17 -5.16
N GLY A 110 1.20 -17.92 -5.85
CA GLY A 110 1.81 -18.85 -6.81
C GLY A 110 2.47 -20.06 -6.17
#